data_AF-A0A7K5WSE9-F1
#
_entry.id   AF-A0A7K5WSE9-F1
#
_cell.length_a   1.000
_cell.length_b   1.000
_cell.length_c   1.000
_cell.angle_alpha   90.00
_cell.angle_beta   90.00
_cell.angle_gamma   90.00
#
_symmetry.space_group_name_H-M   'P 1'
#
loop_
_entity.id
_entity.type
_entity.pdbx_description
1 polymer ?
#
loop_
_entity_poly.entity_id
_entity_poly.type
_entity_poly.pdbx_seq_one_letter_code
_entity_poly.pdbx_strand_id
1 'polypeptide(L)'
;EEDSTNSFICLLKKTKEMRLMDKVVEETEEAFKGRMEALAEQWRDLHARRAQLKEHVVTSGTTVKENERLRTQALKKAKEEKEENSKKESELLRARRELESLRKQHQKLSKKLLKYSLFKRYLEDVVENSQFRDIEDIITYYKALVRTRRDLLQSQWWNRQLLEQGKLLQQQVRAENEAEVGQCKDDLVQLTGSLEQAQRDIQHWEDRWAEVQGEAARKATELKSLHMAIHSLFQ
;
A
#
# COMPACT_ATOMS: atom_id res chain seq x y z
N GLU A 1 81.55 -93.28 101.29
CA GLU A 1 80.60 -93.57 100.19
C GLU A 1 79.40 -92.61 100.31
N GLU A 2 79.50 -91.29 100.27
CA GLU A 2 80.03 -90.32 99.28
C GLU A 2 79.36 -90.32 97.88
N ASP A 3 78.66 -91.38 97.48
CA ASP A 3 77.98 -91.44 96.17
C ASP A 3 76.48 -91.07 96.22
N SER A 4 75.81 -91.22 97.38
CA SER A 4 74.39 -90.83 97.54
C SER A 4 74.17 -89.32 97.64
N THR A 5 75.17 -88.56 98.10
CA THR A 5 75.10 -87.10 98.27
C THR A 5 75.27 -86.35 96.94
N ASN A 6 76.06 -86.88 96.01
CA ASN A 6 76.28 -86.29 94.68
C ASN A 6 75.09 -86.48 93.72
N SER A 7 74.37 -87.60 93.80
CA SER A 7 73.15 -87.87 93.03
C SER A 7 72.00 -86.94 93.44
N PHE A 8 71.82 -86.71 94.75
CA PHE A 8 70.79 -85.81 95.27
C PHE A 8 71.05 -84.33 94.92
N ILE A 9 72.33 -83.89 94.95
CA ILE A 9 72.73 -82.54 94.53
C ILE A 9 72.54 -82.34 93.02
N CYS A 10 72.82 -83.37 92.20
CA CYS A 10 72.61 -83.31 90.75
C CYS A 10 71.12 -83.25 90.37
N LEU A 11 70.28 -84.03 91.05
CA LEU A 11 68.82 -83.96 90.91
C LEU A 11 68.25 -82.60 91.33
N LEU A 12 68.78 -82.01 92.41
CA LEU A 12 68.42 -80.65 92.85
C LEU A 12 68.85 -79.57 91.84
N LYS A 13 69.98 -79.76 91.16
CA LYS A 13 70.46 -78.85 90.11
C LYS A 13 69.60 -78.96 88.84
N LYS A 14 69.30 -80.18 88.40
CA LYS A 14 68.41 -80.45 87.26
C LYS A 14 66.98 -79.98 87.49
N THR A 15 66.46 -80.11 88.71
CA THR A 15 65.13 -79.56 89.05
C THR A 15 65.13 -78.03 89.15
N LYS A 16 66.25 -77.40 89.55
CA LYS A 16 66.40 -75.94 89.45
C LYS A 16 66.50 -75.47 88.00
N GLU A 17 67.27 -76.16 87.15
CA GLU A 17 67.36 -75.88 85.71
C GLU A 17 66.03 -76.08 85.00
N MET A 18 65.29 -77.15 85.32
CA MET A 18 63.95 -77.40 84.78
C MET A 18 62.99 -76.27 85.16
N ARG A 19 62.99 -75.83 86.42
CA ARG A 19 62.18 -74.67 86.85
C ARG A 19 62.59 -73.36 86.17
N LEU A 20 63.88 -73.19 85.84
CA LEU A 20 64.35 -72.01 85.12
C LEU A 20 63.98 -72.09 83.63
N MET A 21 64.08 -73.26 83.00
CA MET A 21 63.59 -73.47 81.64
C MET A 21 62.07 -73.32 81.54
N ASP A 22 61.31 -73.87 82.49
CA ASP A 22 59.85 -73.73 82.53
C ASP A 22 59.46 -72.26 82.65
N LYS A 23 60.16 -71.48 83.49
CA LYS A 23 59.97 -70.03 83.56
C LYS A 23 60.28 -69.32 82.25
N VAL A 24 61.37 -69.67 81.57
CA VAL A 24 61.74 -69.07 80.27
C VAL A 24 60.71 -69.45 79.20
N VAL A 25 60.21 -70.69 79.21
CA VAL A 25 59.16 -71.16 78.31
C VAL A 25 57.87 -70.40 78.56
N GLU A 26 57.41 -70.29 79.82
CA GLU A 26 56.25 -69.47 80.21
C GLU A 26 56.41 -68.02 79.75
N GLU A 27 57.55 -67.39 80.02
CA GLU A 27 57.84 -66.01 79.59
C GLU A 27 57.79 -65.87 78.05
N THR A 28 58.30 -66.84 77.30
CA THR A 28 58.24 -66.81 75.83
C THR A 28 56.85 -67.09 75.28
N GLU A 29 56.05 -67.94 75.94
CA GLU A 29 54.65 -68.20 75.59
C GLU A 29 53.78 -66.98 75.91
N GLU A 30 53.98 -66.33 77.04
CA GLU A 30 53.32 -65.09 77.42
C GLU A 30 53.70 -63.95 76.44
N ALA A 31 54.98 -63.83 76.09
CA ALA A 31 55.43 -62.86 75.09
C ALA A 31 54.86 -63.16 73.69
N PHE A 32 54.71 -64.44 73.32
CA PHE A 32 54.07 -64.83 72.06
C PHE A 32 52.57 -64.55 72.07
N LYS A 33 51.87 -64.88 73.17
CA LYS A 33 50.44 -64.54 73.36
C LYS A 33 50.22 -63.03 73.27
N GLY A 34 51.02 -62.22 73.95
CA GLY A 34 50.95 -60.77 73.86
C GLY A 34 51.19 -60.22 72.44
N ARG A 35 52.14 -60.81 71.69
CA ARG A 35 52.34 -60.46 70.26
C ARG A 35 51.15 -60.86 69.40
N MET A 36 50.55 -62.02 69.64
CA MET A 36 49.36 -62.48 68.92
C MET A 36 48.13 -61.62 69.23
N GLU A 37 47.98 -61.17 70.48
CA GLU A 37 46.93 -60.24 70.89
C GLU A 37 47.10 -58.86 70.24
N ALA A 38 48.32 -58.31 70.24
CA ALA A 38 48.62 -57.04 69.57
C ALA A 38 48.38 -57.12 68.06
N LEU A 39 48.76 -58.23 67.42
CA LEU A 39 48.45 -58.48 66.01
C LEU A 39 46.93 -58.59 65.79
N ALA A 40 46.20 -59.29 66.66
CA ALA A 40 44.75 -59.41 66.57
C ALA A 40 44.05 -58.05 66.75
N GLU A 41 44.54 -57.17 67.63
CA GLU A 41 44.10 -55.78 67.75
C GLU A 41 44.36 -54.97 66.48
N GLN A 42 45.57 -55.03 65.93
CA GLN A 42 45.90 -54.36 64.67
C GLN A 42 45.02 -54.84 63.51
N TRP A 43 44.74 -56.14 63.45
CA TRP A 43 43.81 -56.70 62.47
C TRP A 43 42.38 -56.15 62.67
N ARG A 44 41.87 -56.13 63.90
CA ARG A 44 40.56 -55.54 64.22
C ARG A 44 40.49 -54.06 63.82
N ASP A 45 41.52 -53.28 64.12
CA ASP A 45 41.60 -51.86 63.78
C ASP A 45 41.65 -51.62 62.27
N LEU A 46 42.45 -52.40 61.53
CA LEU A 46 42.50 -52.31 60.07
C LEU A 46 41.15 -52.66 59.43
N HIS A 47 40.47 -53.68 59.95
CA HIS A 47 39.13 -54.04 59.50
C HIS A 47 38.10 -52.95 59.81
N ALA A 48 38.16 -52.34 60.99
CA ALA A 48 37.29 -51.21 61.37
C ALA A 48 37.54 -49.99 60.47
N ARG A 49 38.80 -49.60 60.24
CA ARG A 49 39.16 -48.50 59.33
C ARG A 49 38.71 -48.78 57.90
N ARG A 50 38.88 -50.00 57.40
CA ARG A 50 38.40 -50.39 56.07
C ARG A 50 36.88 -50.30 55.96
N ALA A 51 36.14 -50.68 57.00
CA ALA A 51 34.69 -50.55 57.03
C ALA A 51 34.26 -49.08 57.00
N GLN A 52 34.89 -48.22 57.81
CA GLN A 52 34.65 -46.77 57.82
C GLN A 52 34.95 -46.11 56.47
N LEU A 53 36.08 -46.47 55.84
CA LEU A 53 36.44 -45.97 54.51
C LEU A 53 35.41 -46.38 53.46
N LYS A 54 34.93 -47.63 53.49
CA LYS A 54 33.89 -48.10 52.58
C LYS A 54 32.59 -47.30 52.78
N GLU A 55 32.18 -47.08 54.02
CA GLU A 55 31.01 -46.27 54.33
C GLU A 55 31.17 -44.83 53.82
N HIS A 56 32.32 -44.21 54.07
CA HIS A 56 32.64 -42.86 53.59
C HIS A 56 32.64 -42.77 52.05
N VAL A 57 33.16 -43.77 51.35
CA VAL A 57 33.11 -43.82 49.88
C VAL A 57 31.67 -43.93 49.37
N VAL A 58 30.83 -44.73 50.04
CA VAL A 58 29.42 -44.85 49.68
C VAL A 58 28.68 -43.53 49.95
N THR A 59 28.85 -42.93 51.13
CA THR A 59 28.18 -41.68 51.48
C THR A 59 28.65 -40.53 50.58
N SER A 60 29.95 -40.36 50.36
CA SER A 60 30.47 -39.36 49.41
C SER A 60 30.01 -39.61 47.97
N GLY A 61 29.94 -40.86 47.52
CA GLY A 61 29.37 -41.21 46.23
C GLY A 61 27.89 -40.82 46.11
N THR A 62 27.09 -41.01 47.17
CA THR A 62 25.69 -40.57 47.18
C THR A 62 25.54 -39.05 47.19
N THR A 63 26.39 -38.32 47.93
CA THR A 63 26.32 -36.85 47.96
C THR A 63 26.74 -36.22 46.63
N VAL A 64 27.76 -36.78 45.95
CA VAL A 64 28.17 -36.32 44.61
C VAL A 64 27.04 -36.52 43.60
N LYS A 65 26.41 -37.70 43.57
CA LYS A 65 25.27 -37.97 42.67
C LYS A 65 24.10 -37.02 42.92
N GLU A 66 23.77 -36.77 44.19
CA GLU A 66 22.71 -35.83 44.54
C GLU A 66 23.05 -34.39 44.15
N ASN A 67 24.30 -33.97 44.33
CA ASN A 67 24.75 -32.64 43.91
C ASN A 67 24.70 -32.48 42.38
N GLU A 68 25.13 -33.49 41.62
CA GLU A 68 24.99 -33.50 40.16
C GLU A 68 23.52 -33.44 39.72
N ARG A 69 22.62 -34.15 40.41
CA ARG A 69 21.17 -34.08 40.17
C ARG A 69 20.63 -32.67 40.43
N LEU A 70 21.03 -32.03 41.52
CA LEU A 70 20.62 -30.66 41.84
C LEU A 70 21.19 -29.65 40.85
N ARG A 71 22.46 -29.80 40.45
CA ARG A 71 23.11 -28.95 39.44
C ARG A 71 22.42 -29.04 38.09
N THR A 72 22.12 -30.25 37.62
CA THR A 72 21.41 -30.46 36.34
C THR A 72 19.99 -29.88 36.39
N GLN A 73 19.28 -30.05 37.51
CA GLN A 73 17.96 -29.44 37.70
C GLN A 73 18.04 -27.90 37.71
N ALA A 74 19.00 -27.32 38.41
CA ALA A 74 19.20 -25.87 38.44
C ALA A 74 19.54 -25.31 37.06
N LEU A 75 20.40 -25.98 36.31
CA LEU A 75 20.73 -25.60 34.93
C LEU A 75 19.52 -25.69 33.99
N LYS A 76 18.68 -26.72 34.14
CA LYS A 76 17.45 -26.86 33.35
C LYS A 76 16.48 -25.71 33.65
N LYS A 77 16.23 -25.42 34.93
CA LYS A 77 15.38 -24.30 35.35
C LYS A 77 15.90 -22.95 34.84
N ALA A 78 17.21 -22.70 34.95
CA ALA A 78 17.82 -21.46 34.47
C ALA A 78 17.69 -21.30 32.94
N LYS A 79 17.75 -22.40 32.17
CA LYS A 79 17.50 -22.37 30.72
C LYS A 79 16.04 -22.05 30.40
N GLU A 80 15.10 -22.74 31.05
CA GLU A 80 13.67 -22.50 30.87
C GLU A 80 13.28 -21.06 31.19
N GLU A 81 13.78 -20.53 32.31
CA GLU A 81 13.55 -19.14 32.72
C GLU A 81 14.14 -18.13 31.73
N LYS A 82 15.35 -18.40 31.22
CA LYS A 82 15.97 -17.54 30.19
C LYS A 82 15.17 -17.52 28.90
N GLU A 83 14.67 -18.67 28.44
CA GLU A 83 13.84 -18.76 27.25
C GLU A 83 12.50 -18.05 27.44
N GLU A 84 11.87 -18.21 28.60
CA GLU A 84 10.63 -17.50 28.93
C GLU A 84 10.85 -15.99 29.01
N ASN A 85 11.94 -15.54 29.64
CA ASN A 85 12.27 -14.13 29.72
C ASN A 85 12.53 -13.54 28.32
N SER A 86 13.23 -14.27 27.45
CA SER A 86 13.45 -13.83 26.06
C SER A 86 12.14 -13.67 25.27
N LYS A 87 11.18 -14.59 25.47
CA LYS A 87 9.83 -14.47 24.87
C LYS A 87 9.12 -13.21 25.37
N LYS A 88 9.09 -12.99 26.68
CA LYS A 88 8.48 -11.80 27.30
C LYS A 88 9.13 -10.50 26.82
N GLU A 89 10.45 -10.46 26.70
CA GLU A 89 11.19 -9.30 26.15
C GLU A 89 10.78 -9.00 24.70
N SER A 90 10.66 -10.05 23.87
CA SER A 90 10.25 -9.89 22.47
C SER A 90 8.81 -9.35 22.34
N GLU A 91 7.89 -9.82 23.18
CA GLU A 91 6.51 -9.34 23.24
C GLU A 91 6.43 -7.90 23.73
N LEU A 92 7.22 -7.56 24.76
CA LEU A 92 7.32 -6.20 25.28
C LEU A 92 7.84 -5.23 24.22
N LEU A 93 8.85 -5.63 23.44
CA LEU A 93 9.34 -4.83 22.32
C LEU A 93 8.27 -4.64 21.24
N ARG A 94 7.49 -5.68 20.92
CA ARG A 94 6.37 -5.59 19.97
C ARG A 94 5.31 -4.60 20.47
N ALA A 95 4.85 -4.75 21.71
CA ALA A 95 3.87 -3.87 22.34
C ALA A 95 4.35 -2.41 22.40
N ARG A 96 5.64 -2.17 22.67
CA ARG A 96 6.23 -0.80 22.64
C ARG A 96 6.15 -0.18 21.26
N ARG A 97 6.49 -0.92 20.20
CA ARG A 97 6.41 -0.42 18.81
C ARG A 97 4.97 -0.09 18.42
N GLU A 98 4.02 -0.95 18.78
CA GLU A 98 2.59 -0.71 18.55
C GLU A 98 2.12 0.56 19.27
N LEU A 99 2.47 0.71 20.55
CA LEU A 99 2.14 1.88 21.34
C LEU A 99 2.71 3.18 20.75
N GLU A 100 3.96 3.16 20.27
CA GLU A 100 4.54 4.31 19.58
C GLU A 100 3.81 4.64 18.27
N SER A 101 3.42 3.62 17.50
CA SER A 101 2.66 3.80 16.26
C SER A 101 1.30 4.43 16.53
N LEU A 102 0.59 3.96 17.56
CA LEU A 102 -0.70 4.49 18.00
C LEU A 102 -0.56 5.92 18.53
N ARG A 103 0.50 6.23 19.29
CA ARG A 103 0.79 7.61 19.74
C ARG A 103 1.00 8.56 18.56
N LYS A 104 1.74 8.14 17.53
CA LYS A 104 1.93 8.94 16.30
C LYS A 104 0.61 9.15 15.56
N GLN A 105 -0.23 8.13 15.45
CA GLN A 105 -1.56 8.24 14.84
C GLN A 105 -2.46 9.19 15.63
N HIS A 106 -2.51 9.05 16.96
CA HIS A 106 -3.25 9.92 17.85
C HIS A 106 -2.82 11.38 17.66
N GLN A 107 -1.51 11.67 17.71
CA GLN A 107 -1.00 13.03 17.48
C GLN A 107 -1.40 13.60 16.11
N LYS A 108 -1.36 12.80 15.03
CA LYS A 108 -1.82 13.21 13.71
C LYS A 108 -3.31 13.56 13.71
N LEU A 109 -4.13 12.74 14.36
CA LEU A 109 -5.57 12.96 14.48
C LEU A 109 -5.89 14.17 15.34
N SER A 110 -5.24 14.35 16.49
CA SER A 110 -5.41 15.53 17.34
C SER A 110 -5.08 16.83 16.60
N LYS A 111 -3.97 16.85 15.83
CA LYS A 111 -3.62 18.00 14.99
C LYS A 111 -4.68 18.30 13.93
N LYS A 112 -5.24 17.26 13.29
CA LYS A 112 -6.35 17.43 12.33
C LYS A 112 -7.60 17.95 13.03
N LEU A 113 -7.95 17.39 14.18
CA LEU A 113 -9.12 17.80 14.95
C LEU A 113 -9.04 19.27 15.36
N LEU A 114 -7.87 19.74 15.84
CA LEU A 114 -7.64 21.15 16.15
C LEU A 114 -7.79 22.07 14.94
N LYS A 115 -7.38 21.62 13.75
CA LYS A 115 -7.61 22.38 12.51
C LYS A 115 -9.10 22.43 12.16
N TYR A 116 -9.77 21.28 12.20
CA TYR A 116 -11.18 21.18 11.85
C TYR A 116 -12.12 21.79 12.88
N SER A 117 -11.72 21.91 14.15
CA SER A 117 -12.53 22.58 15.18
C SER A 117 -12.70 24.07 14.91
N LEU A 118 -11.70 24.74 14.32
CA LEU A 118 -11.82 26.12 13.89
C LEU A 118 -12.86 26.28 12.79
N PHE A 119 -12.83 25.40 11.79
CA PHE A 119 -13.82 25.39 10.70
C PHE A 119 -15.21 24.99 11.19
N LYS A 120 -15.30 24.03 12.11
CA LYS A 120 -16.57 23.64 12.73
C LYS A 120 -17.20 24.82 13.45
N ARG A 121 -16.45 25.53 14.30
CA ARG A 121 -16.94 26.70 15.01
C ARG A 121 -17.41 27.79 14.04
N TYR A 122 -16.64 28.06 13.00
CA TYR A 122 -17.06 28.99 11.95
C TYR A 122 -18.38 28.57 11.28
N LEU A 123 -18.53 27.28 10.95
CA LEU A 123 -19.77 26.77 10.35
C LEU A 123 -20.94 26.81 11.33
N GLU A 124 -20.70 26.58 12.62
CA GLU A 124 -21.70 26.77 13.69
C GLU A 124 -22.13 28.24 13.75
N ASP A 125 -21.18 29.19 13.75
CA ASP A 125 -21.49 30.64 13.70
C ASP A 125 -22.30 30.98 12.44
N VAL A 126 -21.99 30.39 11.28
CA VAL A 126 -22.76 30.60 10.05
C VAL A 126 -24.17 30.05 10.17
N VAL A 127 -24.36 28.86 10.74
CA VAL A 127 -25.69 28.29 11.00
C VAL A 127 -26.50 29.23 11.90
N GLU A 128 -25.91 29.72 12.99
CA GLU A 128 -26.59 30.64 13.92
C GLU A 128 -27.02 31.95 13.27
N ASN A 129 -26.24 32.46 12.31
CA ASN A 129 -26.48 33.76 11.68
C ASN A 129 -27.19 33.67 10.31
N SER A 130 -27.67 32.50 9.90
CA SER A 130 -28.23 32.29 8.56
C SER A 130 -29.49 31.41 8.56
N GLN A 131 -30.01 31.10 7.36
CA GLN A 131 -31.23 30.30 7.17
C GLN A 131 -30.98 28.79 7.17
N PHE A 132 -29.73 28.34 7.31
CA PHE A 132 -29.39 26.92 7.33
C PHE A 132 -29.75 26.31 8.68
N ARG A 133 -30.35 25.10 8.71
CA ARG A 133 -30.74 24.46 9.97
C ARG A 133 -29.54 23.85 10.70
N ASP A 134 -28.62 23.28 9.94
CA ASP A 134 -27.40 22.67 10.46
C ASP A 134 -26.24 22.76 9.44
N ILE A 135 -25.07 22.29 9.86
CA ILE A 135 -23.87 22.30 9.02
C ILE A 135 -24.02 21.36 7.81
N GLU A 136 -24.79 20.28 7.93
CA GLU A 136 -25.00 19.33 6.83
C GLU A 136 -25.86 19.96 5.73
N ASP A 137 -26.86 20.78 6.08
CA ASP A 137 -27.65 21.58 5.16
C ASP A 137 -26.75 22.55 4.37
N ILE A 138 -25.78 23.22 5.02
CA ILE A 138 -24.78 24.07 4.34
C ILE A 138 -23.96 23.27 3.34
N ILE A 139 -23.45 22.11 3.77
CA ILE A 139 -22.62 21.23 2.94
C ILE A 139 -23.42 20.73 1.73
N THR A 140 -24.67 20.34 1.94
CA THR A 140 -25.57 19.85 0.90
C THR A 140 -25.88 20.94 -0.11
N TYR A 141 -26.21 22.14 0.37
CA TYR A 141 -26.44 23.31 -0.48
C TYR A 141 -25.20 23.67 -1.30
N TYR A 142 -24.03 23.72 -0.67
CA TYR A 142 -22.77 23.98 -1.38
C TYR A 142 -22.49 22.93 -2.46
N LYS A 143 -22.67 21.64 -2.15
CA LYS A 143 -22.51 20.56 -3.15
C LYS A 143 -23.47 20.74 -4.32
N ALA A 144 -24.73 21.09 -4.06
CA ALA A 144 -25.71 21.37 -5.11
C ALA A 144 -25.29 22.58 -5.95
N LEU A 145 -24.86 23.67 -5.33
CA LEU A 145 -24.41 24.89 -6.00
C LEU A 145 -23.19 24.65 -6.90
N VAL A 146 -22.24 23.84 -6.46
CA VAL A 146 -21.07 23.48 -7.28
C VAL A 146 -21.48 22.65 -8.50
N ARG A 147 -22.45 21.74 -8.35
CA ARG A 147 -22.99 20.96 -9.47
C ARG A 147 -23.72 21.85 -10.46
N THR A 148 -24.66 22.68 -9.99
CA THR A 148 -25.42 23.59 -10.87
C THR A 148 -24.51 24.57 -11.59
N ARG A 149 -23.48 25.11 -10.93
CA ARG A 149 -22.48 25.96 -11.59
C ARG A 149 -21.75 25.23 -12.71
N ARG A 150 -21.37 23.98 -12.51
CA ARG A 150 -20.71 23.17 -13.55
C ARG A 150 -21.63 22.96 -14.74
N ASP A 151 -22.87 22.56 -14.48
CA ASP A 151 -23.86 22.28 -15.52
C ASP A 151 -24.19 23.56 -16.32
N LEU A 152 -24.31 24.70 -15.63
CA LEU A 152 -24.53 26.00 -16.26
C LEU A 152 -23.37 26.41 -17.17
N LEU A 153 -22.12 26.26 -16.72
CA LEU A 153 -20.95 26.56 -17.54
C LEU A 153 -20.88 25.65 -18.78
N GLN A 154 -21.22 24.38 -18.63
CA GLN A 154 -21.25 23.43 -19.73
C GLN A 154 -22.37 23.77 -20.74
N SER A 155 -23.57 24.10 -20.25
CA SER A 155 -24.68 24.54 -21.09
C SER A 155 -24.36 25.84 -21.82
N GLN A 156 -23.78 26.82 -21.14
CA GLN A 156 -23.35 28.09 -21.74
C GLN A 156 -22.34 27.84 -22.87
N TRP A 157 -21.38 26.93 -22.66
CA TRP A 157 -20.42 26.55 -23.68
C TRP A 157 -21.11 25.96 -24.92
N TRP A 158 -22.03 25.00 -24.74
CA TRP A 158 -22.79 24.40 -25.85
C TRP A 158 -23.65 25.42 -26.60
N ASN A 159 -24.35 26.30 -25.88
CA ASN A 159 -25.17 27.35 -26.49
C ASN A 159 -24.32 28.31 -27.34
N ARG A 160 -23.10 28.63 -26.87
CA ARG A 160 -22.16 29.45 -27.66
C ARG A 160 -21.74 28.72 -28.93
N GLN A 161 -21.44 27.42 -28.87
CA GLN A 161 -21.10 26.65 -30.06
C GLN A 161 -22.25 26.61 -31.07
N LEU A 162 -23.48 26.38 -30.59
CA LEU A 162 -24.66 26.35 -31.45
C LEU A 162 -24.94 27.72 -32.09
N LEU A 163 -24.75 28.81 -31.34
CA LEU A 163 -24.91 30.16 -31.87
C LEU A 163 -23.87 30.47 -32.97
N GLU A 164 -22.61 30.09 -32.77
CA GLU A 164 -21.57 30.29 -33.80
C GLU A 164 -21.85 29.46 -35.05
N GLN A 165 -22.32 28.21 -34.91
CA GLN A 165 -22.76 27.40 -36.04
C GLN A 165 -23.96 28.03 -36.76
N GLY A 166 -24.96 28.52 -36.02
CA GLY A 166 -26.12 29.20 -36.58
C GLY A 166 -25.76 30.46 -37.36
N LYS A 167 -24.81 31.27 -36.85
CA LYS A 167 -24.28 32.45 -37.55
C LYS A 167 -23.59 32.06 -38.87
N LEU A 168 -22.79 30.99 -38.85
CA LEU A 168 -22.10 30.51 -40.04
C LEU A 168 -23.09 30.06 -41.12
N LEU A 169 -24.10 29.28 -40.74
CA LEU A 169 -25.19 28.88 -41.65
C LEU A 169 -25.96 30.09 -42.20
N GLN A 170 -26.27 31.06 -41.35
CA GLN A 170 -26.96 32.29 -41.77
C GLN A 170 -26.12 33.09 -42.79
N GLN A 171 -24.81 33.16 -42.60
CA GLN A 171 -23.90 33.83 -43.54
C GLN A 171 -23.83 33.09 -44.87
N GLN A 172 -23.79 31.75 -44.86
CA GLN A 172 -23.81 30.93 -46.07
C GLN A 172 -25.10 31.16 -46.87
N VAL A 173 -26.26 31.00 -46.23
CA VAL A 173 -27.56 31.21 -46.88
C VAL A 173 -27.70 32.66 -47.39
N ARG A 174 -27.18 33.66 -46.66
CA ARG A 174 -27.17 35.04 -47.14
C ARG A 174 -26.32 35.19 -48.41
N ALA A 175 -25.11 34.65 -48.42
CA ALA A 175 -24.22 34.73 -49.58
C ALA A 175 -24.80 34.00 -50.80
N GLU A 176 -25.42 32.84 -50.60
CA GLU A 176 -26.14 32.09 -51.64
C GLU A 176 -27.29 32.93 -52.22
N ASN A 177 -28.17 33.48 -51.37
CA ASN A 177 -29.26 34.34 -51.84
C ASN A 177 -28.75 35.60 -52.55
N GLU A 178 -27.69 36.24 -52.05
CA GLU A 178 -27.08 37.41 -52.69
C GLU A 178 -26.52 37.06 -54.07
N ALA A 179 -25.91 35.88 -54.23
CA ALA A 179 -25.44 35.36 -55.51
C ALA A 179 -26.60 35.05 -56.47
N GLU A 180 -27.65 34.38 -56.00
CA GLU A 180 -28.86 34.10 -56.80
C GLU A 180 -29.55 35.38 -57.26
N VAL A 181 -29.69 36.37 -56.36
CA VAL A 181 -30.25 37.68 -56.71
C VAL A 181 -29.35 38.41 -57.72
N GLY A 182 -28.02 38.29 -57.58
CA GLY A 182 -27.07 38.81 -58.55
C GLY A 182 -27.28 38.19 -59.94
N GLN A 183 -27.37 36.86 -60.00
CA GLN A 183 -27.62 36.13 -61.23
C GLN A 183 -28.95 36.52 -61.88
N CYS A 184 -30.03 36.59 -61.11
CA CYS A 184 -31.33 37.04 -61.62
C CYS A 184 -31.28 38.47 -62.19
N LYS A 185 -30.48 39.37 -61.60
CA LYS A 185 -30.31 40.72 -62.13
C LYS A 185 -29.55 40.72 -63.45
N ASP A 186 -28.48 39.93 -63.54
CA ASP A 186 -27.71 39.80 -64.77
C ASP A 186 -28.58 39.24 -65.90
N ASP A 187 -29.40 38.23 -65.61
CA ASP A 187 -30.37 37.66 -66.54
C ASP A 187 -31.41 38.71 -66.99
N LEU A 188 -31.94 39.51 -66.05
CA LEU A 188 -32.87 40.60 -66.37
C LEU A 188 -32.25 41.66 -67.28
N VAL A 189 -30.98 42.03 -67.07
CA VAL A 189 -30.26 42.97 -67.94
C VAL A 189 -30.08 42.38 -69.33
N GLN A 190 -29.70 41.10 -69.43
CA GLN A 190 -29.57 40.41 -70.71
C GLN A 190 -30.91 40.36 -71.48
N LEU A 191 -31.99 39.99 -70.80
CA LEU A 191 -33.33 39.93 -71.40
C LEU A 191 -33.81 41.31 -71.85
N THR A 192 -33.60 42.35 -71.04
CA THR A 192 -33.97 43.72 -71.40
C THR A 192 -33.19 44.20 -72.61
N GLY A 193 -31.88 43.93 -72.67
CA GLY A 193 -31.06 44.25 -73.85
C GLY A 193 -31.54 43.53 -75.11
N SER A 194 -31.93 42.25 -75.01
CA SER A 194 -32.48 41.50 -76.14
C SER A 194 -33.84 42.05 -76.60
N LEU A 195 -34.68 42.51 -75.67
CA LEU A 195 -35.97 43.12 -75.95
C LEU A 195 -35.79 44.47 -76.66
N GLU A 196 -34.90 45.33 -76.16
CA GLU A 196 -34.60 46.61 -76.80
C GLU A 196 -34.02 46.42 -78.20
N GLN A 197 -33.16 45.43 -78.39
CA GLN A 197 -32.62 45.11 -79.71
C GLN A 197 -33.75 44.68 -80.66
N ALA A 198 -34.62 43.76 -80.23
CA ALA A 198 -35.77 43.34 -81.01
C ALA A 198 -36.71 44.51 -81.35
N GLN A 199 -36.94 45.44 -80.41
CA GLN A 199 -37.74 46.65 -80.66
C GLN A 199 -37.10 47.58 -81.69
N ARG A 200 -35.78 47.80 -81.63
CA ARG A 200 -35.05 48.60 -82.64
C ARG A 200 -35.12 47.94 -84.02
N ASP A 201 -35.00 46.62 -84.06
CA ASP A 201 -35.11 45.87 -85.31
C ASP A 201 -36.52 46.00 -85.90
N ILE A 202 -37.57 45.87 -85.08
CA ILE A 202 -38.97 46.10 -85.49
C ILE A 202 -39.13 47.51 -86.06
N GLN A 203 -38.69 48.54 -85.33
CA GLN A 203 -38.82 49.93 -85.79
C GLN A 203 -38.08 50.16 -87.11
N HIS A 204 -36.85 49.65 -87.25
CA HIS A 204 -36.10 49.73 -88.50
C HIS A 204 -36.85 49.07 -89.67
N TRP A 205 -37.48 47.92 -89.44
CA TRP A 205 -38.29 47.25 -90.46
C TRP A 205 -39.60 47.97 -90.76
N GLU A 206 -40.22 48.60 -89.76
CA GLU A 206 -41.41 49.45 -89.96
C GLU A 206 -41.07 50.69 -90.80
N ASP A 207 -39.95 51.36 -90.51
CA ASP A 207 -39.47 52.52 -91.28
C ASP A 207 -39.17 52.12 -92.73
N ARG A 208 -38.42 51.03 -92.93
CA ARG A 208 -38.15 50.44 -94.26
C ARG A 208 -39.44 50.10 -95.00
N TRP A 209 -40.41 49.54 -94.31
CA TRP A 209 -41.70 49.19 -94.90
C TRP A 209 -42.48 50.44 -95.32
N ALA A 210 -42.48 51.49 -94.49
CA ALA A 210 -43.09 52.78 -94.81
C ALA A 210 -42.44 53.47 -96.02
N GLU A 211 -41.10 53.39 -96.14
CA GLU A 211 -40.38 53.86 -97.33
C GLU A 211 -40.84 53.12 -98.59
N VAL A 212 -40.87 51.78 -98.56
CA VAL A 212 -41.33 50.95 -99.68
C VAL A 212 -42.78 51.25 -100.03
N GLN A 213 -43.67 51.42 -99.04
CA GLN A 213 -45.05 51.82 -99.28
C GLN A 213 -45.15 53.22 -99.89
N GLY A 214 -44.36 54.19 -99.40
CA GLY A 214 -44.30 55.54 -99.94
C GLY A 214 -43.81 55.57 -101.40
N GLU A 215 -42.79 54.79 -101.73
CA GLU A 215 -42.33 54.62 -103.12
C GLU A 215 -43.40 53.96 -104.00
N ALA A 216 -44.07 52.92 -103.51
CA ALA A 216 -45.17 52.27 -104.22
C ALA A 216 -46.34 53.24 -104.46
N ALA A 217 -46.69 54.06 -103.47
CA ALA A 217 -47.71 55.09 -103.60
C ALA A 217 -47.31 56.18 -104.62
N ARG A 218 -46.06 56.66 -104.61
CA ARG A 218 -45.55 57.61 -105.61
C ARG A 218 -45.65 57.02 -107.02
N LYS A 219 -45.12 55.80 -107.23
CA LYS A 219 -45.24 55.09 -108.51
C LYS A 219 -46.71 54.92 -108.93
N ALA A 220 -47.61 54.60 -108.01
CA ALA A 220 -49.04 54.51 -108.30
C ALA A 220 -49.65 55.87 -108.72
N THR A 221 -49.22 56.98 -108.11
CA THR A 221 -49.65 58.33 -108.53
C THR A 221 -49.09 58.74 -109.90
N GLU A 222 -47.83 58.41 -110.20
CA GLU A 222 -47.23 58.62 -111.53
C GLU A 222 -47.92 57.79 -112.60
N LEU A 223 -48.23 56.53 -112.30
CA LEU A 223 -48.94 55.66 -113.22
C LEU A 223 -50.37 56.17 -113.47
N LYS A 224 -51.04 56.68 -112.41
CA LYS A 224 -52.34 57.34 -112.52
C LYS A 224 -52.25 58.65 -113.33
N SER A 225 -51.21 59.47 -113.15
CA SER A 225 -51.06 60.72 -113.90
C SER A 225 -50.73 60.48 -115.38
N LEU A 226 -49.87 59.51 -115.68
CA LEU A 226 -49.62 59.03 -117.05
C LEU A 226 -50.91 58.49 -117.67
N HIS A 227 -51.69 57.70 -116.95
CA HIS A 227 -52.98 57.22 -117.44
C HIS A 227 -53.95 58.37 -117.75
N MET A 228 -54.04 59.38 -116.88
CA MET A 228 -54.85 60.58 -117.13
C MET A 228 -54.33 61.40 -118.32
N ALA A 229 -53.01 61.54 -118.49
CA ALA A 229 -52.40 62.23 -119.61
C ALA A 229 -52.65 61.50 -120.93
N ILE A 230 -52.50 60.18 -120.94
CA ILE A 230 -52.88 59.31 -122.07
C ILE A 230 -54.36 59.50 -122.37
N HIS A 231 -55.24 59.43 -121.37
CA HIS A 231 -56.68 59.66 -121.56
C HIS A 231 -56.99 61.03 -122.15
N SER A 232 -56.27 62.09 -121.74
CA SER A 232 -56.41 63.45 -122.28
C SER A 232 -55.89 63.64 -123.70
N LEU A 233 -54.99 62.77 -124.19
CA LEU A 233 -54.51 62.78 -125.57
C LEU A 233 -55.44 62.05 -126.55
N PHE A 234 -56.40 61.28 -126.03
CA PHE A 234 -57.41 60.57 -126.80
C PHE A 234 -58.81 61.22 -126.70
N GLN A 235 -58.88 62.49 -126.28
CA GLN A 235 -60.07 63.37 -126.21
C GLN A 235 -59.89 64.59 -127.12
#